data_AF-A0A3N5YFB1-F1
#
_entry.id   AF-A0A3N5YFB1-F1
#
_cell.length_a   1.000
_cell.length_b   1.000
_cell.length_c   1.000
_cell.angle_alpha   90.00
_cell.angle_beta   90.00
_cell.angle_gamma   90.00
#
_symmetry.space_group_name_H-M   'P 1'
#
loop_
_entity.id
_entity.type
_entity.pdbx_description
1 polymer ?
#
loop_
_entity_poly.entity_id
_entity_poly.type
_entity_poly.pdbx_seq_one_letter_code
_entity_poly.pdbx_strand_id
1 'polypeptide(L)'
;MIARGAYRQTEDVCSFMGPVVRMNAAIECEVAAGITNESVIEGWWSRARSFEAQGPDYWLLLARLAEAALLCAGNYADNCEYEYAGDFLVNPREILFHPRAGGGSMAKNRHGSLSSQFGFSGSSRLRSMKKFSAGVFLEVTQPPLLPLMTQVLKESEWIATEYLQRLEAAQRRIADTLAFLAAWRVWDAVDLLRRMHASTAEERRFVESRLCRFDTGIFDRIGADLRRSVEEPGFRSPFLTVLVASETGLRRLPPPAVHAGPGLPE
;
A
#
# COMPACT_ATOMS: atom_id res chain seq x y z
N MET A 1 16.10 10.89 32.15
CA MET A 1 16.03 12.35 31.97
C MET A 1 17.31 12.84 31.29
N ILE A 2 17.55 12.44 30.03
CA ILE A 2 18.65 12.91 29.16
C ILE A 2 18.14 12.80 27.72
N ALA A 3 18.46 13.80 26.88
CA ALA A 3 18.20 13.91 25.43
C ALA A 3 16.79 14.38 24.96
N ARG A 4 16.47 15.66 25.22
CA ARG A 4 15.49 16.45 24.42
C ARG A 4 16.13 17.74 23.85
N GLY A 5 17.45 17.74 23.65
CA GLY A 5 18.24 18.95 23.33
C GLY A 5 18.63 19.14 21.87
N ALA A 6 18.43 18.15 20.98
CA ALA A 6 18.98 18.18 19.62
C ALA A 6 17.97 18.53 18.51
N TYR A 7 16.69 18.72 18.83
CA TYR A 7 15.62 18.82 17.83
C TYR A 7 15.33 20.24 17.29
N ARG A 8 16.06 21.28 17.74
CA ARG A 8 15.74 22.69 17.40
C ARG A 8 16.66 23.37 16.39
N GLN A 9 17.69 22.70 15.87
CA GLN A 9 18.59 23.30 14.86
C GLN A 9 18.34 22.84 13.42
N THR A 10 17.39 21.92 13.18
CA THR A 10 17.04 21.43 11.83
C THR A 10 15.89 22.21 11.17
N GLU A 11 15.24 23.15 11.88
CA GLU A 11 14.08 23.87 11.33
C GLU A 11 14.47 24.93 10.28
N ASP A 12 15.70 25.48 10.33
CA ASP A 12 16.09 26.61 9.48
C ASP A 12 16.54 26.21 8.06
N VAL A 13 17.01 24.97 7.86
CA VAL A 13 17.41 24.44 6.53
C VAL A 13 16.19 23.95 5.73
N CYS A 14 15.07 23.63 6.39
CA CYS A 14 13.86 23.10 5.77
C CYS A 14 13.01 24.14 5.01
N SER A 15 13.26 25.44 5.20
CA SER A 15 12.41 26.50 4.62
C SER A 15 12.58 26.66 3.10
N PHE A 16 13.68 26.16 2.51
CA PHE A 16 13.94 26.24 1.07
C PHE A 16 13.52 24.98 0.29
N MET A 17 13.21 23.88 0.97
CA MET A 17 12.87 22.61 0.31
C MET A 17 11.41 22.60 -0.14
N GLY A 18 11.14 22.12 -1.35
CA GLY A 18 9.76 21.94 -1.83
C GLY A 18 8.95 20.98 -0.93
N PRO A 19 7.61 21.07 -0.93
CA PRO A 19 6.74 20.23 -0.10
C PRO A 19 6.96 18.73 -0.32
N VAL A 20 7.26 18.32 -1.56
CA VAL A 20 7.59 16.94 -1.93
C VAL A 20 8.82 16.41 -1.19
N VAL A 21 9.91 17.18 -1.16
CA VAL A 21 11.18 16.71 -0.56
C VAL A 21 11.08 16.66 0.96
N ARG A 22 10.42 17.65 1.59
CA ARG A 22 10.16 17.61 3.04
C ARG A 22 9.34 16.38 3.42
N MET A 23 8.33 16.08 2.63
CA MET A 23 7.48 14.91 2.86
C MET A 23 8.26 13.60 2.66
N ASN A 24 9.09 13.53 1.62
CA ASN A 24 9.96 12.40 1.36
C ASN A 24 10.89 12.09 2.56
N ALA A 25 11.48 13.12 3.15
CA ALA A 25 12.33 12.98 4.35
C ALA A 25 11.53 12.52 5.59
N ALA A 26 10.33 13.06 5.78
CA ALA A 26 9.47 12.66 6.90
C ALA A 26 9.06 11.18 6.81
N ILE A 27 8.67 10.71 5.62
CA ILE A 27 8.32 9.30 5.38
C ILE A 27 9.52 8.40 5.68
N GLU A 28 10.73 8.78 5.25
CA GLU A 28 11.95 8.01 5.49
C GLU A 28 12.26 7.84 6.98
N CYS A 29 12.17 8.91 7.76
CA CYS A 29 12.38 8.87 9.21
C CYS A 29 11.38 7.95 9.91
N GLU A 30 10.10 8.04 9.55
CA GLU A 30 9.01 7.32 10.22
C GLU A 30 8.97 5.83 9.84
N VAL A 31 9.26 5.49 8.57
CA VAL A 31 9.45 4.10 8.13
C VAL A 31 10.65 3.47 8.84
N ALA A 32 11.78 4.18 8.93
CA ALA A 32 12.96 3.70 9.63
C ALA A 32 12.72 3.48 11.13
N ALA A 33 11.82 4.26 11.74
CA ALA A 33 11.44 4.12 13.14
C ALA A 33 10.41 2.99 13.38
N GLY A 34 9.82 2.41 12.34
CA GLY A 34 8.79 1.36 12.46
C GLY A 34 7.46 1.87 13.02
N ILE A 35 7.16 3.17 12.86
CA ILE A 35 5.96 3.82 13.42
C ILE A 35 4.79 3.81 12.40
N THR A 36 4.98 3.17 11.25
CA THR A 36 3.99 3.17 10.16
C THR A 36 2.80 2.26 10.45
N ASN A 37 1.62 2.77 10.14
CA ASN A 37 0.35 2.04 10.09
C ASN A 37 -0.52 2.63 8.97
N GLU A 38 -1.67 2.01 8.70
CA GLU A 38 -2.55 2.44 7.60
C GLU A 38 -2.98 3.90 7.73
N SER A 39 -3.41 4.36 8.92
CA SER A 39 -3.90 5.73 9.12
C SER A 39 -2.80 6.77 8.87
N VAL A 40 -1.57 6.49 9.31
CA VAL A 40 -0.42 7.37 9.05
C VAL A 40 -0.14 7.46 7.55
N ILE A 41 -0.09 6.32 6.86
CA ILE A 41 0.18 6.25 5.42
C ILE A 41 -0.96 6.91 4.62
N GLU A 42 -2.21 6.70 5.00
CA GLU A 42 -3.37 7.35 4.40
C GLU A 42 -3.34 8.87 4.58
N GLY A 43 -2.96 9.35 5.76
CA GLY A 43 -2.77 10.78 6.02
C GLY A 43 -1.70 11.38 5.11
N TRP A 44 -0.58 10.68 4.93
CA TRP A 44 0.46 11.08 3.98
C TRP A 44 -0.05 11.03 2.53
N TRP A 45 -0.71 9.96 2.14
CA TRP A 45 -1.29 9.84 0.80
C TRP A 45 -2.22 11.01 0.48
N SER A 46 -3.15 11.32 1.40
CA SER A 46 -4.10 12.41 1.25
C SER A 46 -3.40 13.77 1.15
N ARG A 47 -2.38 14.00 1.99
CA ARG A 47 -1.57 15.22 1.94
C ARG A 47 -0.78 15.33 0.63
N ALA A 48 -0.12 14.27 0.18
CA ALA A 48 0.62 14.27 -1.09
C ALA A 48 -0.32 14.56 -2.27
N ARG A 49 -1.52 13.99 -2.27
CA ARG A 49 -2.55 14.22 -3.30
C ARG A 49 -3.06 15.66 -3.36
N SER A 50 -2.91 16.45 -2.30
CA SER A 50 -3.23 17.89 -2.30
C SER A 50 -2.15 18.79 -2.92
N PHE A 51 -0.98 18.25 -3.27
CA PHE A 51 0.04 19.04 -3.95
C PHE A 51 -0.37 19.32 -5.40
N GLU A 52 -0.15 20.55 -5.87
CA GLU A 52 -0.43 20.96 -7.26
C GLU A 52 0.59 20.40 -8.29
N ALA A 53 1.49 19.51 -7.88
CA ALA A 53 2.61 19.06 -8.70
C ALA A 53 2.25 17.86 -9.59
N GLN A 54 2.71 17.90 -10.85
CA GLN A 54 2.57 16.80 -11.83
C GLN A 54 3.93 16.29 -12.34
N GLY A 55 5.02 16.68 -11.68
CA GLY A 55 6.40 16.38 -12.10
C GLY A 55 6.87 14.96 -11.72
N PRO A 56 8.07 14.56 -12.21
CA PRO A 56 8.69 13.27 -11.88
C PRO A 56 8.81 13.01 -10.37
N ASP A 57 9.20 14.02 -9.60
CA ASP A 57 9.37 13.98 -8.14
C ASP A 57 8.06 13.67 -7.40
N TYR A 58 6.94 14.24 -7.87
CA TYR A 58 5.61 13.95 -7.33
C TYR A 58 5.21 12.49 -7.55
N TRP A 59 5.40 11.95 -8.75
CA TRP A 59 5.05 10.56 -9.04
C TRP A 59 5.95 9.57 -8.30
N LEU A 60 7.23 9.91 -8.13
CA LEU A 60 8.13 9.14 -7.26
C LEU A 60 7.69 9.19 -5.80
N LEU A 61 7.17 10.32 -5.31
CA LEU A 61 6.64 10.40 -3.94
C LEU A 61 5.44 9.46 -3.75
N LEU A 62 4.50 9.46 -4.69
CA LEU A 62 3.35 8.56 -4.63
C LEU A 62 3.76 7.09 -4.75
N ALA A 63 4.72 6.76 -5.62
CA ALA A 63 5.28 5.42 -5.69
C ALA A 63 5.93 5.01 -4.36
N ARG A 64 6.71 5.90 -3.73
CA ARG A 64 7.33 5.66 -2.42
C ARG A 64 6.31 5.41 -1.31
N LEU A 65 5.19 6.11 -1.32
CA LEU A 65 4.09 5.87 -0.38
C LEU A 65 3.43 4.51 -0.58
N ALA A 66 3.28 4.06 -1.83
CA ALA A 66 2.79 2.71 -2.12
C ALA A 66 3.78 1.63 -1.63
N GLU A 67 5.09 1.85 -1.75
CA GLU A 67 6.10 0.97 -1.16
C GLU A 67 6.03 0.94 0.38
N ALA A 68 5.86 2.09 1.03
CA ALA A 68 5.69 2.13 2.47
C ALA A 68 4.44 1.34 2.91
N ALA A 69 3.35 1.42 2.14
CA ALA A 69 2.14 0.64 2.38
C ALA A 69 2.39 -0.87 2.21
N LEU A 70 3.15 -1.28 1.19
CA LEU A 70 3.54 -2.69 1.01
C LEU A 70 4.39 -3.22 2.16
N LEU A 71 5.40 -2.46 2.59
CA LEU A 71 6.26 -2.81 3.72
C LEU A 71 5.44 -3.00 5.00
N CYS A 72 4.53 -2.06 5.27
CA CYS A 72 3.64 -2.12 6.44
C CYS A 72 2.72 -3.35 6.37
N ALA A 73 2.00 -3.54 5.25
CA ALA A 73 1.06 -4.65 5.08
C ALA A 73 1.75 -6.02 5.08
N GLY A 74 2.94 -6.12 4.46
CA GLY A 74 3.75 -7.33 4.46
C GLY A 74 4.25 -7.69 5.86
N ASN A 75 4.68 -6.69 6.65
CA ASN A 75 5.06 -6.92 8.04
C ASN A 75 3.86 -7.38 8.90
N TYR A 76 2.67 -6.79 8.70
CA TYR A 76 1.46 -7.26 9.36
C TYR A 76 1.13 -8.72 8.99
N ALA A 77 1.20 -9.08 7.71
CA ALA A 77 0.97 -10.46 7.28
C ALA A 77 1.99 -11.45 7.86
N ASP A 78 3.27 -11.10 7.88
CA ASP A 78 4.33 -11.94 8.45
C ASP A 78 4.17 -12.15 9.96
N ASN A 79 3.49 -11.23 10.66
CA ASN A 79 3.17 -11.33 12.09
C ASN A 79 1.75 -11.86 12.37
N CYS A 80 1.07 -12.41 11.37
CA CYS A 80 -0.30 -12.93 11.50
C CYS A 80 -1.33 -11.88 11.95
N GLU A 81 -1.07 -10.60 11.67
CA GLU A 81 -2.00 -9.50 11.95
C GLU A 81 -3.00 -9.35 10.79
N TYR A 82 -3.87 -10.36 10.66
CA TYR A 82 -4.81 -10.53 9.54
C TYR A 82 -5.68 -9.30 9.28
N GLU A 83 -6.17 -8.66 10.33
CA GLU A 83 -7.04 -7.49 10.23
C GLU A 83 -6.29 -6.33 9.60
N TYR A 84 -5.13 -5.96 10.16
CA TYR A 84 -4.34 -4.83 9.68
C TYR A 84 -3.76 -5.07 8.27
N ALA A 85 -3.30 -6.28 7.96
CA ALA A 85 -2.87 -6.62 6.59
C ALA A 85 -4.06 -6.58 5.61
N GLY A 86 -5.21 -7.08 6.05
CA GLY A 86 -6.46 -7.08 5.29
C GLY A 86 -6.97 -5.66 5.01
N ASP A 87 -6.76 -4.72 5.91
CA ASP A 87 -7.16 -3.33 5.76
C ASP A 87 -6.47 -2.63 4.60
N PHE A 88 -5.19 -2.91 4.37
CA PHE A 88 -4.51 -2.39 3.20
C PHE A 88 -5.03 -2.98 1.88
N LEU A 89 -5.47 -4.25 1.86
CA LEU A 89 -5.65 -5.01 0.62
C LEU A 89 -7.09 -5.31 0.23
N VAL A 90 -7.92 -5.70 1.19
CA VAL A 90 -9.23 -6.31 0.91
C VAL A 90 -10.38 -5.66 1.67
N ASN A 91 -10.14 -5.08 2.86
CA ASN A 91 -11.20 -4.43 3.63
C ASN A 91 -11.32 -2.97 3.21
N PRO A 92 -12.43 -2.54 2.59
CA PRO A 92 -12.64 -1.14 2.29
C PRO A 92 -12.59 -0.30 3.57
N ARG A 93 -12.06 0.91 3.45
CA ARG A 93 -11.97 1.88 4.55
C ARG A 93 -13.35 2.41 4.92
N GLU A 94 -14.24 2.54 3.93
CA GLU A 94 -15.61 3.00 4.15
C GLU A 94 -16.59 2.26 3.24
N ILE A 95 -17.69 1.82 3.85
CA ILE A 95 -18.85 1.23 3.17
C ILE A 95 -20.10 1.95 3.68
N LEU A 96 -20.88 2.54 2.78
CA LEU A 96 -22.17 3.14 3.10
C LEU A 96 -23.30 2.13 2.86
N PHE A 97 -24.25 2.13 3.79
CA PHE A 97 -25.51 1.41 3.69
C PHE A 97 -26.61 2.38 3.31
N HIS A 98 -27.35 2.02 2.27
CA HIS A 98 -28.45 2.81 1.76
C HIS A 98 -29.76 2.03 1.82
N PRO A 99 -30.72 2.45 2.66
CA PRO A 99 -32.04 1.84 2.70
C PRO A 99 -32.81 2.10 1.39
N ARG A 100 -33.34 1.04 0.77
CA ARG A 100 -34.15 1.13 -0.47
C ARG A 100 -35.46 1.88 -0.28
N ALA A 101 -35.99 1.94 0.93
CA ALA A 101 -37.26 2.60 1.24
C ALA A 101 -37.16 4.14 1.24
N GLY A 102 -36.00 4.71 0.90
CA GLY A 102 -35.69 6.11 1.15
C GLY A 102 -35.32 6.31 2.63
N GLY A 103 -34.25 7.06 2.88
CA GLY A 103 -33.69 7.26 4.21
C GLY A 103 -32.24 7.73 4.12
N GLY A 104 -31.69 8.19 5.24
CA GLY A 104 -30.28 8.58 5.33
C GLY A 104 -29.35 7.38 5.16
N SER A 105 -28.24 7.59 4.46
CA SER A 105 -27.15 6.62 4.37
C SER A 105 -26.42 6.50 5.70
N MET A 106 -25.97 5.31 6.06
CA MET A 106 -25.21 5.07 7.29
C MET A 106 -23.88 4.41 6.96
N ALA A 107 -22.77 4.91 7.53
CA ALA A 107 -21.46 4.29 7.36
C ALA A 107 -21.33 3.02 8.21
N LYS A 108 -20.74 1.98 7.62
CA LYS A 108 -20.36 0.75 8.32
C LYS A 108 -19.16 1.03 9.23
N ASN A 109 -19.25 0.61 10.50
CA ASN A 109 -18.04 0.44 11.29
C ASN A 109 -17.24 -0.76 10.73
N ARG A 110 -16.03 -0.48 10.23
CA ARG A 110 -15.16 -1.36 9.42
C ARG A 110 -14.96 -2.77 10.02
N HIS A 111 -14.87 -2.86 11.35
CA HIS A 111 -14.64 -4.11 12.10
C HIS A 111 -15.81 -4.50 13.02
N GLY A 112 -16.83 -3.64 13.12
CA GLY A 112 -18.01 -3.91 13.92
C GLY A 112 -18.91 -4.95 13.26
N SER A 113 -19.51 -5.84 14.08
CA SER A 113 -20.53 -6.75 13.57
C SER A 113 -21.74 -5.96 13.04
N LEU A 114 -22.31 -6.37 11.91
CA LEU A 114 -23.53 -5.77 11.37
C LEU A 114 -24.68 -5.87 12.38
N SER A 115 -24.74 -6.97 13.15
CA SER A 115 -25.74 -7.16 14.20
C SER A 115 -25.69 -6.13 15.30
N SER A 116 -24.49 -5.69 15.69
CA SER A 116 -24.32 -4.65 16.69
C SER A 116 -24.74 -3.28 16.14
N GLN A 117 -24.46 -3.00 14.86
CA GLN A 117 -24.76 -1.70 14.25
C GLN A 117 -26.25 -1.52 13.92
N PHE A 118 -26.92 -2.59 13.48
CA PHE A 118 -28.32 -2.52 13.03
C PHE A 118 -29.34 -3.05 14.03
N GLY A 119 -28.92 -3.30 15.28
CA GLY A 119 -29.82 -3.64 16.37
C GLY A 119 -30.63 -4.92 16.14
N PHE A 120 -30.01 -5.98 15.60
CA PHE A 120 -30.70 -7.27 15.37
C PHE A 120 -31.01 -8.05 16.67
N SER A 121 -30.95 -7.41 17.83
CA SER A 121 -31.30 -8.00 19.13
C SER A 121 -32.82 -8.20 19.26
N GLY A 122 -33.25 -9.46 19.44
CA GLY A 122 -34.63 -9.79 19.87
C GLY A 122 -35.59 -10.32 18.79
N SER A 123 -35.23 -10.26 17.51
CA SER A 123 -35.96 -10.92 16.42
C SER A 123 -35.18 -12.13 15.90
N SER A 124 -35.87 -13.10 15.28
CA SER A 124 -35.19 -14.22 14.60
C SER A 124 -34.14 -13.66 13.63
N ARG A 125 -32.85 -13.88 13.94
CA ARG A 125 -31.70 -13.39 13.16
C ARG A 125 -31.87 -13.61 11.66
N LEU A 126 -32.43 -14.76 11.28
CA LEU A 126 -32.79 -15.13 9.90
C LEU A 126 -33.79 -14.16 9.26
N ARG A 127 -34.85 -13.79 9.97
CA ARG A 127 -35.87 -12.85 9.47
C ARG A 127 -35.31 -11.45 9.31
N SER A 128 -34.46 -11.02 10.24
CA SER A 128 -33.85 -9.68 10.21
C SER A 128 -32.77 -9.58 9.13
N MET A 129 -31.95 -10.61 8.95
CA MET A 129 -31.02 -10.70 7.82
C MET A 129 -31.75 -10.69 6.47
N LYS A 130 -32.85 -11.44 6.33
CA LYS A 130 -33.63 -11.48 5.08
C LYS A 130 -34.25 -10.13 4.73
N LYS A 131 -34.74 -9.39 5.73
CA LYS A 131 -35.24 -8.01 5.53
C LYS A 131 -34.11 -7.07 5.16
N PHE A 132 -32.98 -7.17 5.86
CA PHE A 132 -31.80 -6.34 5.60
C PHE A 132 -31.26 -6.56 4.18
N SER A 133 -31.08 -7.80 3.74
CA SER A 133 -30.57 -8.12 2.40
C SER A 133 -31.53 -7.69 1.28
N ALA A 134 -32.85 -7.69 1.52
CA ALA A 134 -33.84 -7.28 0.54
C ALA A 134 -33.99 -5.75 0.42
N GLY A 135 -33.63 -5.02 1.48
CA GLY A 135 -33.95 -3.60 1.65
C GLY A 135 -32.75 -2.66 1.63
N VAL A 136 -31.53 -3.14 1.39
CA VAL A 136 -30.32 -2.31 1.47
C VAL A 136 -29.43 -2.53 0.25
N PHE A 137 -28.81 -1.45 -0.23
CA PHE A 137 -27.66 -1.56 -1.15
C PHE A 137 -26.40 -1.02 -0.46
N LEU A 138 -25.25 -1.60 -0.84
CA LEU A 138 -23.94 -1.24 -0.30
C LEU A 138 -23.19 -0.41 -1.33
N GLU A 139 -22.55 0.65 -0.88
CA GLU A 139 -21.65 1.46 -1.68
C GLU A 139 -20.29 1.51 -1.01
N VAL A 140 -19.23 1.17 -1.74
CA VAL A 140 -17.86 1.34 -1.27
C VAL A 140 -17.40 2.73 -1.68
N THR A 141 -17.36 3.66 -0.74
CA THR A 141 -16.91 5.04 -0.98
C THR A 141 -15.40 5.20 -0.83
N GLN A 142 -14.77 4.35 -0.02
CA GLN A 142 -13.32 4.32 0.14
C GLN A 142 -12.79 2.88 0.05
N PRO A 143 -12.21 2.48 -1.10
CA PRO A 143 -11.68 1.11 -1.30
C PRO A 143 -10.45 0.85 -0.41
N PRO A 144 -9.92 -0.37 -0.33
CA PRO A 144 -8.67 -0.64 0.40
C PRO A 144 -7.51 0.20 -0.15
N LEU A 145 -6.56 0.57 0.71
CA LEU A 145 -5.56 1.61 0.40
C LEU A 145 -4.58 1.20 -0.71
N LEU A 146 -4.02 -0.01 -0.68
CA LEU A 146 -3.06 -0.48 -1.68
C LEU A 146 -3.68 -0.63 -3.09
N PRO A 147 -4.88 -1.23 -3.26
CA PRO A 147 -5.60 -1.21 -4.52
C PRO A 147 -5.85 0.20 -5.05
N LEU A 148 -6.26 1.14 -4.20
CA LEU A 148 -6.46 2.54 -4.60
C LEU A 148 -5.17 3.17 -5.11
N MET A 149 -4.08 3.06 -4.35
CA MET A 149 -2.78 3.62 -4.73
C MET A 149 -2.31 3.05 -6.06
N THR A 150 -2.43 1.73 -6.23
CA THR A 150 -2.05 1.03 -7.46
C THR A 150 -2.86 1.52 -8.66
N GLN A 151 -4.17 1.67 -8.49
CA GLN A 151 -5.05 2.18 -9.53
C GLN A 151 -4.65 3.61 -9.94
N VAL A 152 -4.43 4.50 -8.97
CA VAL A 152 -4.00 5.89 -9.23
C VAL A 152 -2.65 5.93 -9.96
N LEU A 153 -1.68 5.13 -9.51
CA LEU A 153 -0.36 5.04 -10.15
C LEU A 153 -0.47 4.50 -11.59
N LYS A 154 -1.32 3.52 -11.83
CA LYS A 154 -1.57 2.93 -13.15
C LYS A 154 -2.25 3.89 -14.11
N GLU A 155 -3.29 4.58 -13.65
CA GLU A 155 -4.06 5.56 -14.42
C GLU A 155 -3.25 6.83 -14.75
N SER A 156 -2.20 7.12 -13.97
CA SER A 156 -1.32 8.26 -14.23
C SER A 156 -0.54 8.15 -15.54
N GLU A 157 -0.26 6.93 -16.00
CA GLU A 157 0.69 6.62 -17.09
C GLU A 157 2.15 7.09 -16.86
N TRP A 158 2.45 7.76 -15.75
CA TRP A 158 3.78 8.23 -15.38
C TRP A 158 4.67 7.14 -14.81
N ILE A 159 4.06 6.05 -14.34
CA ILE A 159 4.75 4.98 -13.63
C ILE A 159 5.11 3.86 -14.60
N ALA A 160 6.36 3.37 -14.50
CA ALA A 160 6.84 2.28 -15.34
C ALA A 160 6.01 0.99 -15.14
N THR A 161 5.72 0.30 -16.24
CA THR A 161 4.89 -0.91 -16.23
C THR A 161 5.50 -2.02 -15.37
N GLU A 162 6.81 -2.16 -15.42
CA GLU A 162 7.58 -3.15 -14.65
C GLU A 162 7.42 -2.93 -13.14
N TYR A 163 7.39 -1.66 -12.71
CA TYR A 163 7.15 -1.32 -11.32
C TYR A 163 5.70 -1.63 -10.90
N LEU A 164 4.71 -1.30 -11.74
CA LEU A 164 3.31 -1.63 -11.47
C LEU A 164 3.09 -3.14 -11.34
N GLN A 165 3.71 -3.94 -12.21
CA GLN A 165 3.65 -5.41 -12.13
C GLN A 165 4.26 -5.92 -10.83
N ARG A 166 5.38 -5.34 -10.39
CA ARG A 166 6.00 -5.67 -9.10
C ARG A 166 5.08 -5.32 -7.92
N LEU A 167 4.43 -4.15 -7.97
CA LEU A 167 3.50 -3.69 -6.95
C LEU A 167 2.27 -4.62 -6.83
N GLU A 168 1.70 -5.04 -7.96
CA GLU A 168 0.60 -6.02 -8.01
C GLU A 168 1.06 -7.41 -7.52
N ALA A 169 2.27 -7.85 -7.89
CA ALA A 169 2.84 -9.11 -7.43
C ALA A 169 3.08 -9.12 -5.91
N ALA A 170 3.54 -8.00 -5.34
CA ALA A 170 3.71 -7.85 -3.90
C ALA A 170 2.37 -7.90 -3.15
N GLN A 171 1.32 -7.26 -3.67
CA GLN A 171 -0.04 -7.38 -3.10
C GLN A 171 -0.54 -8.82 -3.10
N ARG A 172 -0.33 -9.55 -4.22
CA ARG A 172 -0.67 -10.97 -4.31
C ARG A 172 0.11 -11.80 -3.30
N ARG A 173 1.41 -11.53 -3.14
CA ARG A 173 2.28 -12.19 -2.16
C ARG A 173 1.72 -12.05 -0.74
N ILE A 174 1.29 -10.86 -0.35
CA ILE A 174 0.66 -10.64 0.97
C ILE A 174 -0.61 -11.49 1.11
N ALA A 175 -1.50 -11.46 0.11
CA ALA A 175 -2.72 -12.27 0.14
C ALA A 175 -2.43 -13.77 0.24
N ASP A 176 -1.44 -14.27 -0.51
CA ASP A 176 -1.00 -15.67 -0.47
C ASP A 176 -0.42 -16.03 0.91
N THR A 177 0.36 -15.14 1.54
CA THR A 177 0.87 -15.34 2.91
C THR A 177 -0.27 -15.46 3.90
N LEU A 178 -1.26 -14.56 3.86
CA LEU A 178 -2.43 -14.62 4.75
C LEU A 178 -3.22 -15.91 4.54
N ALA A 179 -3.47 -16.30 3.29
CA ALA A 179 -4.18 -17.53 2.97
C ALA A 179 -3.43 -18.77 3.47
N PHE A 180 -2.11 -18.80 3.28
CA PHE A 180 -1.24 -19.88 3.77
C PHE A 180 -1.30 -20.01 5.29
N LEU A 181 -1.10 -18.92 6.03
CA LEU A 181 -1.11 -18.92 7.50
C LEU A 181 -2.49 -19.32 8.05
N ALA A 182 -3.57 -18.84 7.43
CA ALA A 182 -4.93 -19.22 7.79
C ALA A 182 -5.21 -20.72 7.54
N ALA A 183 -4.79 -21.24 6.39
CA ALA A 183 -4.91 -22.67 6.06
C ALA A 183 -4.07 -23.55 7.00
N TRP A 184 -2.91 -23.05 7.42
CA TRP A 184 -2.07 -23.69 8.43
C TRP A 184 -2.60 -23.49 9.86
N ARG A 185 -3.71 -22.73 10.02
CA ARG A 185 -4.39 -22.45 11.30
C ARG A 185 -3.49 -21.74 12.31
N VAL A 186 -2.64 -20.82 11.85
CA VAL A 186 -1.80 -19.97 12.70
C VAL A 186 -2.52 -18.65 12.92
N TRP A 187 -2.85 -18.30 14.16
CA TRP A 187 -3.74 -17.16 14.43
C TRP A 187 -3.03 -15.90 14.92
N ASP A 188 -1.81 -16.04 15.42
CA ASP A 188 -1.00 -14.94 15.94
C ASP A 188 0.50 -15.24 15.80
N ALA A 189 1.32 -14.20 15.98
CA ALA A 189 2.78 -14.30 15.88
C ALA A 189 3.40 -15.27 16.91
N VAL A 190 2.77 -15.45 18.08
CA VAL A 190 3.28 -16.33 19.13
C VAL A 190 3.11 -17.79 18.74
N ASP A 191 1.96 -18.15 18.16
CA ASP A 191 1.71 -19.47 17.59
C ASP A 191 2.64 -19.74 16.40
N LEU A 192 2.84 -18.75 15.52
CA LEU A 192 3.79 -18.88 14.41
C LEU A 192 5.20 -19.21 14.91
N LEU A 193 5.72 -18.43 15.86
CA LEU A 193 7.05 -18.62 16.42
C LEU A 193 7.18 -19.98 17.12
N ARG A 194 6.17 -20.37 17.90
CA ARG A 194 6.15 -21.68 18.60
C ARG A 194 6.24 -22.83 17.60
N ARG A 195 5.46 -22.79 16.52
CA ARG A 195 5.47 -23.82 15.48
C ARG A 195 6.79 -23.84 14.74
N MET A 196 7.32 -22.67 14.37
CA MET A 196 8.63 -22.56 13.73
C MET A 196 9.74 -23.18 14.59
N HIS A 197 9.74 -22.97 15.91
CA HIS A 197 10.71 -23.59 16.81
C HIS A 197 10.57 -25.12 16.92
N ALA A 198 9.36 -25.65 16.81
CA ALA A 198 9.10 -27.09 16.83
C ALA A 198 9.38 -27.77 15.47
N SER A 199 9.47 -27.00 14.39
CA SER A 199 9.64 -27.50 13.02
C SER A 199 11.08 -27.86 12.68
N THR A 200 11.22 -28.83 11.77
CA THR A 200 12.50 -29.19 11.14
C THR A 200 13.07 -28.01 10.33
N ALA A 201 14.35 -28.08 9.96
CA ALA A 201 14.98 -27.04 9.15
C ALA A 201 14.34 -26.91 7.76
N GLU A 202 13.87 -28.01 7.17
CA GLU A 202 13.21 -28.02 5.86
C GLU A 202 11.83 -27.37 5.94
N GLU A 203 11.02 -27.74 6.93
CA GLU A 203 9.71 -27.12 7.17
C GLU A 203 9.84 -25.63 7.46
N ARG A 204 10.82 -25.21 8.26
CA ARG A 204 11.09 -23.80 8.52
C ARG A 204 11.39 -23.03 7.24
N ARG A 205 12.29 -23.56 6.39
CA ARG A 205 12.59 -22.95 5.08
C ARG A 205 11.34 -22.88 4.19
N PHE A 206 10.51 -23.92 4.20
CA PHE A 206 9.26 -23.92 3.45
C PHE A 206 8.32 -22.80 3.94
N VAL A 207 8.10 -22.67 5.25
CA VAL A 207 7.27 -21.61 5.83
C VAL A 207 7.85 -20.23 5.52
N GLU A 208 9.15 -20.02 5.74
CA GLU A 208 9.85 -18.76 5.44
C GLU A 208 9.71 -18.38 3.96
N SER A 209 9.72 -19.35 3.05
CA SER A 209 9.51 -19.12 1.61
C SER A 209 8.09 -18.68 1.25
N ARG A 210 7.14 -18.74 2.19
CA ARG A 210 5.75 -18.27 2.04
C ARG A 210 5.50 -16.92 2.70
N LEU A 211 6.43 -16.42 3.52
CA LEU A 211 6.33 -15.09 4.13
C LEU A 211 6.66 -13.99 3.10
N CYS A 212 6.18 -12.77 3.35
CA CYS A 212 6.42 -11.60 2.51
C CYS A 212 7.90 -11.21 2.51
N ARG A 213 8.48 -10.99 3.70
CA ARG A 213 9.89 -10.61 3.91
C ARG A 213 10.37 -9.50 2.97
N PHE A 214 9.52 -8.50 2.74
CA PHE A 214 9.89 -7.37 1.89
C PHE A 214 11.03 -6.59 2.52
N ASP A 215 12.06 -6.30 1.72
CA ASP A 215 13.16 -5.41 2.10
C ASP A 215 12.87 -3.96 1.69
N THR A 216 13.59 -3.01 2.30
CA THR A 216 13.42 -1.58 2.04
C THR A 216 14.11 -1.10 0.76
N GLY A 217 14.80 -1.98 0.01
CA GLY A 217 15.70 -1.58 -1.07
C GLY A 217 15.01 -0.83 -2.22
N ILE A 218 13.77 -1.19 -2.56
CA ILE A 218 12.99 -0.44 -3.57
C ILE A 218 12.50 0.89 -3.00
N PHE A 219 11.98 0.90 -1.77
CA PHE A 219 11.57 2.12 -1.06
C PHE A 219 12.71 3.14 -0.96
N ASP A 220 13.91 2.68 -0.59
CA ASP A 220 15.11 3.52 -0.45
C ASP A 220 15.58 4.04 -1.80
N ARG A 221 15.52 3.20 -2.85
CA ARG A 221 15.90 3.59 -4.21
C ARG A 221 14.96 4.66 -4.79
N ILE A 222 13.64 4.50 -4.63
CA ILE A 222 12.69 5.55 -5.05
C ILE A 222 12.95 6.86 -4.29
N GLY A 223 13.26 6.77 -2.99
CA GLY A 223 13.63 7.93 -2.18
C GLY A 223 14.86 8.67 -2.66
N ALA A 224 15.90 7.94 -3.06
CA ALA A 224 17.11 8.49 -3.65
C ALA A 224 16.85 9.10 -5.03
N ASP A 225 16.12 8.40 -5.89
CA ASP A 225 15.73 8.88 -7.22
C ASP A 225 14.89 10.17 -7.14
N LEU A 226 14.01 10.28 -6.15
CA LEU A 226 13.22 11.49 -5.91
C LEU A 226 14.14 12.67 -5.60
N ARG A 227 15.09 12.51 -4.66
CA ARG A 227 16.05 13.57 -4.33
C ARG A 227 16.86 13.99 -5.57
N ARG A 228 17.38 13.01 -6.31
CA ARG A 228 18.12 13.26 -7.56
C ARG A 228 17.28 13.96 -8.62
N SER A 229 15.99 13.61 -8.76
CA SER A 229 15.10 14.26 -9.74
C SER A 229 14.88 15.75 -9.47
N VAL A 230 15.03 16.19 -8.22
CA VAL A 230 14.94 17.59 -7.83
C VAL A 230 16.27 18.33 -8.05
N GLU A 231 17.39 17.65 -7.82
CA GLU A 231 18.74 18.21 -7.95
C GLU A 231 19.24 18.25 -9.41
N GLU A 232 18.83 17.29 -10.23
CA GLU A 232 19.30 17.06 -11.59
C GLU A 232 18.12 17.11 -12.59
N PRO A 233 17.83 18.25 -13.25
CA PRO A 233 16.67 18.41 -14.15
C PRO A 233 16.59 17.44 -15.35
N GLY A 234 17.66 16.70 -15.65
CA GLY A 234 17.71 15.68 -16.69
C GLY A 234 17.63 14.24 -16.19
N PHE A 235 17.61 14.03 -14.88
CA PHE A 235 17.59 12.69 -14.29
C PHE A 235 16.30 11.95 -14.63
N ARG A 236 16.42 10.69 -15.05
CA ARG A 236 15.29 9.81 -15.37
C ARG A 236 15.34 8.60 -14.45
N SER A 237 14.35 8.51 -13.56
CA SER A 237 14.19 7.33 -12.71
C SER A 237 13.66 6.15 -13.52
N PRO A 238 14.17 4.92 -13.31
CA PRO A 238 13.62 3.70 -13.91
C PRO A 238 12.21 3.37 -13.41
N PHE A 239 11.72 4.02 -12.35
CA PHE A 239 10.35 3.83 -11.84
C PHE A 239 9.31 4.65 -12.61
N LEU A 240 9.75 5.54 -13.49
CA LEU A 240 8.88 6.37 -14.31
C LEU A 240 8.92 5.95 -15.78
N THR A 241 7.80 6.14 -16.47
CA THR A 241 7.70 5.94 -17.92
C THR A 241 8.55 6.98 -18.64
N VAL A 242 9.32 6.53 -19.64
CA VAL A 242 10.05 7.43 -20.54
C VAL A 242 9.05 8.12 -21.47
N LEU A 243 8.57 9.30 -21.06
CA LEU A 243 7.84 10.18 -21.97
C LEU A 243 8.85 10.77 -22.96
N VAL A 244 8.66 10.49 -24.26
CA VAL A 244 9.33 11.26 -25.30
C VAL A 244 8.34 12.26 -25.83
N ALA A 245 8.72 13.53 -25.71
CA ALA A 245 8.06 14.59 -26.44
C ALA A 245 8.24 14.28 -27.93
N SER A 246 7.16 13.86 -28.60
CA SER A 246 7.11 13.93 -30.06
C SER A 246 6.61 15.32 -30.43
N GLU A 247 7.17 15.92 -31.49
CA GLU A 247 6.81 17.26 -31.97
C GLU A 247 5.32 17.40 -32.39
N THR A 248 4.55 16.32 -32.36
CA THR A 248 3.11 16.28 -32.69
C THR A 248 2.20 15.94 -31.50
N GLY A 249 2.74 15.94 -30.28
CA GLY A 249 2.03 15.58 -29.05
C GLY A 249 2.74 14.46 -28.28
N LEU A 250 2.43 14.33 -26.98
CA LEU A 250 2.96 13.27 -26.11
C LEU A 250 2.58 11.89 -26.68
N ARG A 251 3.57 11.15 -27.19
CA ARG A 251 3.43 9.73 -27.57
C ARG A 251 4.33 8.89 -26.68
N ARG A 252 3.80 7.79 -26.14
CA ARG A 252 4.61 6.78 -25.45
C ARG A 252 5.69 6.25 -26.41
N LEU A 253 6.94 6.16 -25.95
CA LEU A 253 7.95 5.42 -26.68
C LEU A 253 7.60 3.92 -26.69
N PRO A 254 7.91 3.20 -27.78
CA PRO A 254 8.03 1.76 -27.68
C PRO A 254 9.14 1.41 -26.68
N PRO A 255 8.99 0.32 -25.90
CA PRO A 255 10.03 -0.14 -24.99
C PRO A 255 11.34 -0.37 -25.76
N PRO A 256 12.51 -0.19 -25.12
CA PRO A 256 13.79 -0.45 -25.76
C PRO A 256 13.79 -1.87 -26.31
N ALA A 257 14.19 -2.02 -27.58
CA ALA A 257 14.26 -3.31 -28.23
C ALA A 257 15.14 -4.24 -27.40
N VAL A 258 14.53 -5.26 -26.79
CA VAL A 258 15.26 -6.35 -26.15
C VAL A 258 16.02 -7.02 -27.29
N HIS A 259 17.34 -6.81 -27.33
CA HIS A 259 18.21 -7.51 -28.27
C HIS A 259 18.06 -9.01 -28.01
N ALA A 260 17.31 -9.68 -28.88
CA ALA A 260 17.28 -11.12 -28.95
C ALA A 260 18.73 -11.58 -29.18
N GLY A 261 19.30 -12.25 -28.17
CA GLY A 261 20.59 -12.88 -28.29
C GLY A 261 20.60 -13.87 -29.45
N PRO A 262 21.76 -14.10 -30.09
CA PRO A 262 21.86 -14.99 -31.23
C PRO A 262 21.39 -16.40 -30.83
N GLY A 263 20.40 -16.91 -31.57
CA GLY A 263 19.87 -18.25 -31.39
C GLY A 263 20.98 -19.29 -31.53
N LEU A 264 21.01 -20.22 -30.59
CA LEU A 264 21.84 -21.42 -30.68
C LEU A 264 21.33 -22.30 -31.83
N PRO A 265 22.21 -22.81 -32.71
CA PRO A 265 21.82 -23.78 -33.72
C PRO A 265 21.51 -25.14 -33.07
N GLU A 266 20.48 -25.81 -33.63
CA GLU A 266 20.06 -27.19 -33.32
C GLU A 266 21.12 -28.24 -33.67
#